data_AF-E0P2F2-F1
#
_entry.id   AF-E0P2F2-F1
#
_cell.length_a   1.000
_cell.length_b   1.000
_cell.length_c   1.000
_cell.angle_alpha   90.00
_cell.angle_beta   90.00
_cell.angle_gamma   90.00
#
_symmetry.space_group_name_H-M   'P 1'
#
loop_
_entity.id
_entity.type
_entity.pdbx_description
1 polymer ?
#
loop_
_entity_poly.entity_id
_entity_poly.type
_entity_poly.pdbx_seq_one_letter_code
_entity_poly.pdbx_strand_id
1 'polypeptide(L)'
;MGARCGKPHGDLSDVSSSAIDETSFRRGHRYVTVAIDTDKHRAFDVEPERDKAAVKNVGEKQEAKRGSTRNVNSVTSDMSASYLSAVREVFPNARQAIDKFYVKQVLLKALDKVRKDEQNESARKKELFAHRRLFMVPKGHMTDKQRIKVTDLSKQYKKTGRVFRIIQALDDFYASTSMNEAQVQLNKLCS
;
A
#
# COMPACT_ATOMS: atom_id res chain seq x y z
N MET A 1 7.01 7.40 -17.20
CA MET A 1 8.20 6.60 -16.86
C MET A 1 7.86 5.15 -17.16
N GLY A 2 8.36 4.63 -18.28
CA GLY A 2 8.07 3.26 -18.71
C GLY A 2 8.87 2.26 -17.89
N ALA A 3 8.19 1.23 -17.40
CA ALA A 3 8.87 0.03 -16.90
C ALA A 3 9.72 -0.53 -18.06
N ARG A 4 11.04 -0.47 -17.91
CA ARG A 4 11.95 -1.21 -18.79
C ARG A 4 11.63 -2.68 -18.56
N CYS A 5 11.17 -3.37 -19.60
CA CYS A 5 11.09 -4.83 -19.63
C CYS A 5 12.53 -5.34 -19.43
N GLY A 6 12.84 -5.75 -18.21
CA GLY A 6 14.16 -6.24 -17.83
C GLY A 6 14.48 -7.53 -18.57
N LYS A 7 15.75 -7.72 -18.94
CA LYS A 7 16.32 -8.97 -19.47
C LYS A 7 15.80 -10.17 -18.67
N PRO A 8 15.73 -11.39 -19.25
CA PRO A 8 15.40 -12.59 -18.47
C PRO A 8 16.31 -12.63 -17.24
N HIS A 9 15.73 -12.38 -16.07
CA HIS A 9 16.51 -12.30 -14.86
C HIS A 9 17.14 -13.68 -14.65
N GLY A 10 18.48 -13.67 -14.61
CA GLY A 10 19.30 -14.84 -14.33
C GLY A 10 19.08 -15.33 -12.90
N ASP A 11 20.02 -16.16 -12.45
CA ASP A 11 20.06 -16.79 -11.13
C ASP A 11 19.32 -16.00 -10.01
N LEU A 12 18.34 -16.66 -9.38
CA LEU A 12 17.48 -16.15 -8.31
C LEU A 12 17.79 -16.82 -6.95
N SER A 13 18.92 -17.51 -6.81
CA SER A 13 19.39 -18.13 -5.56
C SER A 13 19.55 -17.15 -4.39
N ASP A 14 19.69 -15.87 -4.69
CA ASP A 14 19.90 -14.78 -3.75
C ASP A 14 18.60 -14.06 -3.31
N VAL A 15 17.44 -14.41 -3.88
CA VAL A 15 16.18 -13.77 -3.53
C VAL A 15 15.72 -14.22 -2.14
N SER A 16 15.76 -13.30 -1.18
CA SER A 16 15.39 -13.54 0.21
C SER A 16 14.15 -12.76 0.67
N SER A 17 13.80 -11.68 -0.04
CA SER A 17 12.63 -10.85 0.22
C SER A 17 11.95 -10.49 -1.10
N SER A 18 10.63 -10.57 -1.13
CA SER A 18 9.85 -10.33 -2.35
C SER A 18 8.65 -9.42 -2.10
N ALA A 19 8.28 -8.66 -3.13
CA ALA A 19 7.01 -7.96 -3.20
C ALA A 19 6.22 -8.52 -4.39
N ILE A 20 4.97 -8.90 -4.16
CA ILE A 20 4.07 -9.43 -5.18
C ILE A 20 2.85 -8.52 -5.23
N ASP A 21 2.76 -7.71 -6.28
CA ASP A 21 1.76 -6.66 -6.39
C ASP A 21 1.06 -6.65 -7.76
N GLU A 22 -0.17 -6.14 -7.77
CA GLU A 22 -0.97 -5.91 -8.97
C GLU A 22 -0.61 -4.55 -9.58
N THR A 23 -0.22 -4.53 -10.86
CA THR A 23 0.02 -3.29 -11.60
C THR A 23 -0.80 -3.23 -12.87
N SER A 24 -1.37 -2.05 -13.16
CA SER A 24 -2.08 -1.83 -14.42
C SER A 24 -1.09 -1.73 -15.59
N PHE A 25 -1.25 -2.59 -16.59
CA PHE A 25 -0.34 -2.63 -17.75
C PHE A 25 -0.77 -1.69 -18.90
N ARG A 26 -2.06 -1.35 -19.02
CA ARG A 26 -2.62 -0.38 -19.99
C ARG A 26 -3.93 0.25 -19.49
N ARG A 27 -4.38 1.37 -20.10
CA ARG A 27 -5.74 1.91 -19.89
C ARG A 27 -6.79 0.83 -20.17
N GLY A 28 -7.72 0.60 -19.24
CA GLY A 28 -8.88 -0.29 -19.43
C GLY A 28 -8.86 -1.62 -18.66
N HIS A 29 -8.49 -1.62 -17.37
CA HIS A 29 -8.67 -2.77 -16.46
C HIS A 29 -7.88 -4.05 -16.80
N ARG A 30 -6.71 -3.93 -17.43
CA ARG A 30 -5.76 -5.05 -17.57
C ARG A 30 -4.67 -4.92 -16.52
N TYR A 31 -4.67 -5.87 -15.61
CA TYR A 31 -3.77 -5.93 -14.47
C TYR A 31 -2.84 -7.12 -14.62
N VAL A 32 -1.60 -6.95 -14.20
CA VAL A 32 -0.58 -8.01 -14.18
C VAL A 32 -0.06 -8.15 -12.76
N THR A 33 0.29 -9.37 -12.36
CA THR A 33 1.06 -9.59 -11.13
C THR A 33 2.52 -9.34 -11.44
N VAL A 34 3.18 -8.52 -10.63
CA VAL A 34 4.62 -8.27 -10.73
C VAL A 34 5.28 -8.79 -9.47
N ALA A 35 6.30 -9.64 -9.64
CA ALA A 35 7.14 -10.10 -8.56
C ALA A 35 8.47 -9.35 -8.57
N ILE A 36 8.82 -8.77 -7.43
CA ILE A 36 9.98 -7.88 -7.26
C ILE A 36 10.84 -8.43 -6.13
N ASP A 37 12.14 -8.55 -6.40
CA ASP A 37 13.17 -8.74 -5.38
C ASP A 37 13.38 -7.38 -4.70
N THR A 38 12.95 -7.29 -3.45
CA THR A 38 12.92 -6.01 -2.70
C THR A 38 14.31 -5.58 -2.26
N ASP A 39 15.24 -6.53 -2.13
CA ASP A 39 16.61 -6.26 -1.68
C ASP A 39 17.43 -5.65 -2.84
N LYS A 40 17.22 -6.16 -4.07
CA LYS A 40 17.91 -5.69 -5.27
C LYS A 40 17.11 -4.72 -6.13
N HIS A 41 15.89 -4.38 -5.71
CA HIS A 41 14.97 -3.49 -6.41
C HIS A 41 14.78 -3.86 -7.90
N ARG A 42 14.61 -5.16 -8.19
CA ARG A 42 14.42 -5.67 -9.56
C ARG A 42 13.13 -6.49 -9.65
N ALA A 43 12.33 -6.23 -10.67
CA ALA A 43 11.31 -7.20 -11.06
C ALA A 43 12.02 -8.48 -11.50
N PHE A 44 11.52 -9.66 -11.16
CA PHE A 44 12.07 -10.93 -11.65
C PHE A 44 11.04 -11.79 -12.38
N ASP A 45 9.76 -11.48 -12.22
CA ASP A 45 8.68 -12.10 -12.98
C ASP A 45 7.47 -11.18 -13.15
N VAL A 46 6.69 -11.43 -14.21
CA VAL A 46 5.42 -10.76 -14.51
C VAL A 46 4.44 -11.80 -15.02
N GLU A 47 3.28 -11.89 -14.38
CA GLU A 47 2.19 -12.79 -14.75
C GLU A 47 0.98 -12.00 -15.27
N PRO A 48 0.29 -12.49 -16.31
CA PRO A 48 -0.79 -11.75 -16.97
C PRO A 48 -2.06 -11.64 -16.13
N GLU A 49 -2.22 -12.48 -15.11
CA GLU A 49 -3.41 -12.57 -14.27
C GLU A 49 -3.12 -12.18 -12.82
N ARG A 50 -4.17 -12.06 -12.02
CA ARG A 50 -4.17 -11.62 -10.61
C ARG A 50 -4.78 -12.63 -9.65
N ASP A 51 -4.53 -13.90 -9.89
CA ASP A 51 -5.11 -14.99 -9.13
C ASP A 51 -4.05 -15.80 -8.38
N LYS A 52 -4.50 -16.86 -7.72
CA LYS A 52 -3.59 -17.77 -7.02
C LYS A 52 -2.59 -18.43 -7.97
N ALA A 53 -3.00 -18.68 -9.22
CA ALA A 53 -2.14 -19.32 -10.21
C ALA A 53 -0.95 -18.43 -10.58
N ALA A 54 -1.16 -17.11 -10.70
CA ALA A 54 -0.09 -16.15 -10.91
C ALA A 54 1.00 -16.25 -9.82
N VAL A 55 0.61 -16.26 -8.54
CA VAL A 55 1.57 -16.38 -7.43
C VAL A 55 2.29 -17.73 -7.44
N LYS A 56 1.61 -18.82 -7.82
CA LYS A 56 2.22 -20.14 -7.99
C LYS A 56 3.25 -20.15 -9.11
N ASN A 57 2.93 -19.56 -10.26
CA ASN A 57 3.83 -19.43 -11.40
C ASN A 57 5.10 -18.65 -11.04
N VAL A 58 4.96 -17.58 -10.25
CA VAL A 58 6.10 -16.80 -9.72
C VAL A 58 7.04 -17.71 -8.93
N GLY A 59 6.50 -18.53 -8.02
CA GLY A 59 7.30 -19.47 -7.23
C GLY A 59 7.98 -20.55 -8.09
N GLU A 60 7.25 -21.15 -9.03
CA GLU A 60 7.79 -22.15 -9.96
C GLU A 60 8.94 -21.59 -10.81
N LYS A 61 8.78 -20.36 -11.32
CA LYS A 61 9.83 -19.67 -12.09
C LYS A 61 11.02 -19.26 -11.24
N GLN A 62 10.81 -18.97 -9.94
CA GLN A 62 11.91 -18.72 -9.01
C GLN A 62 12.76 -19.99 -8.81
N GLU A 63 12.13 -21.13 -8.53
CA GLU A 63 12.80 -22.43 -8.38
C GLU A 63 13.53 -22.83 -9.68
N ALA A 64 12.88 -22.65 -10.84
CA ALA A 64 13.48 -22.94 -12.14
C ALA A 64 14.75 -22.13 -12.45
N LYS A 65 14.97 -21.03 -11.74
CA LYS A 65 16.13 -20.14 -11.88
C LYS A 65 17.09 -20.24 -10.71
N ARG A 66 17.21 -21.42 -10.08
CA ARG A 66 18.09 -21.70 -8.92
C ARG A 66 17.71 -20.99 -7.63
N GLY A 67 16.61 -20.24 -7.62
CA GLY A 67 16.03 -19.71 -6.39
C GLY A 67 15.42 -20.81 -5.54
N SER A 68 15.04 -20.47 -4.31
CA SER A 68 14.13 -21.30 -3.54
C SER A 68 13.09 -20.44 -2.83
N THR A 69 11.84 -20.80 -3.01
CA THR A 69 10.69 -20.23 -2.29
C THR A 69 10.81 -20.38 -0.78
N ARG A 70 11.55 -21.39 -0.30
CA ARG A 70 11.86 -21.59 1.13
C ARG A 70 12.94 -20.66 1.68
N ASN A 71 13.78 -20.08 0.80
CA ASN A 71 14.78 -19.08 1.19
C ASN A 71 14.16 -17.67 1.32
N VAL A 72 12.91 -17.50 0.89
CA VAL A 72 12.21 -16.23 1.03
C VAL A 72 11.71 -16.09 2.46
N ASN A 73 12.24 -15.07 3.14
CA ASN A 73 12.00 -14.76 4.54
C ASN A 73 10.86 -13.75 4.71
N SER A 74 10.58 -12.95 3.67
CA SER A 74 9.49 -11.98 3.70
C SER A 74 8.82 -11.83 2.34
N VAL A 75 7.49 -11.71 2.35
CA VAL A 75 6.70 -11.36 1.18
C VAL A 75 5.77 -10.21 1.53
N THR A 76 5.89 -9.10 0.79
CA THR A 76 4.92 -8.01 0.84
C THR A 76 3.90 -8.18 -0.28
N SER A 77 2.61 -8.09 0.01
CA SER A 77 1.56 -8.21 -1.00
C SER A 77 0.40 -7.27 -0.74
N ASP A 78 -0.56 -7.27 -1.67
CA ASP A 78 -1.87 -6.69 -1.45
C ASP A 78 -2.67 -7.40 -0.33
N MET A 79 -3.87 -6.88 -0.04
CA MET A 79 -4.80 -7.45 0.95
C MET A 79 -5.77 -8.48 0.35
N SER A 80 -5.56 -8.94 -0.88
CA SER A 80 -6.46 -9.89 -1.51
C SER A 80 -6.38 -11.24 -0.81
N ALA A 81 -7.54 -11.80 -0.42
CA ALA A 81 -7.59 -13.12 0.20
C ALA A 81 -6.97 -14.21 -0.70
N SER A 82 -7.05 -14.06 -2.03
CA SER A 82 -6.40 -14.98 -2.97
C SER A 82 -4.87 -14.91 -2.86
N TYR A 83 -4.30 -13.71 -2.85
CA TYR A 83 -2.85 -13.50 -2.70
C TYR A 83 -2.38 -13.96 -1.33
N LEU A 84 -3.11 -13.61 -0.27
CA LEU A 84 -2.71 -13.97 1.09
C LEU A 84 -2.60 -15.48 1.26
N SER A 85 -3.57 -16.24 0.72
CA SER A 85 -3.53 -17.70 0.69
C SER A 85 -2.39 -18.22 -0.18
N ALA A 86 -2.27 -17.73 -1.41
CA ALA A 86 -1.28 -18.25 -2.36
C ALA A 86 0.16 -17.97 -1.91
N VAL A 87 0.44 -16.80 -1.33
CA VAL A 87 1.75 -16.48 -0.77
C VAL A 87 2.12 -17.42 0.37
N ARG A 88 1.17 -17.77 1.25
CA ARG A 88 1.44 -18.73 2.35
C ARG A 88 1.71 -20.14 1.83
N GLU A 89 1.02 -20.54 0.76
CA GLU A 89 1.21 -21.83 0.12
C GLU A 89 2.56 -21.91 -0.61
N VAL A 90 2.92 -20.85 -1.34
CA VAL A 90 4.13 -20.81 -2.19
C VAL A 90 5.39 -20.49 -1.38
N PHE A 91 5.33 -19.57 -0.41
CA PHE A 91 6.46 -19.10 0.39
C PHE A 91 6.27 -19.45 1.87
N PRO A 92 6.38 -20.74 2.25
CA PRO A 92 5.95 -21.21 3.57
C PRO A 92 6.77 -20.65 4.74
N ASN A 93 8.00 -20.21 4.50
CA ASN A 93 8.88 -19.62 5.51
C ASN A 93 8.76 -18.10 5.60
N ALA A 94 8.05 -17.47 4.66
CA ALA A 94 8.02 -16.02 4.56
C ALA A 94 7.07 -15.42 5.60
N ARG A 95 7.54 -14.37 6.28
CA ARG A 95 6.65 -13.44 6.98
C ARG A 95 5.89 -12.63 5.95
N GLN A 96 4.57 -12.76 5.98
CA GLN A 96 3.69 -12.04 5.09
C GLN A 96 3.39 -10.64 5.66
N ALA A 97 3.67 -9.60 4.88
CA ALA A 97 3.36 -8.22 5.20
C ALA A 97 2.38 -7.64 4.17
N ILE A 98 1.48 -6.78 4.62
CA ILE A 98 0.61 -6.01 3.73
C ILE A 98 1.34 -4.74 3.29
N ASP A 99 1.30 -4.41 2.00
CA ASP A 99 1.85 -3.15 1.52
C ASP A 99 1.11 -1.95 2.16
N LYS A 100 1.88 -1.00 2.69
CA LYS A 100 1.40 0.25 3.30
C LYS A 100 0.50 1.06 2.39
N PHE A 101 0.68 1.00 1.06
CA PHE A 101 -0.17 1.67 0.09
C PHE A 101 -1.62 1.18 0.19
N TYR A 102 -1.85 -0.13 0.30
CA TYR A 102 -3.19 -0.70 0.41
C TYR A 102 -3.84 -0.36 1.75
N VAL A 103 -3.07 -0.40 2.85
CA VAL A 103 -3.57 0.05 4.17
C VAL A 103 -4.00 1.52 4.11
N LYS A 104 -3.18 2.39 3.52
CA LYS A 104 -3.51 3.82 3.35
C LYS A 104 -4.72 4.02 2.43
N GLN A 105 -4.85 3.23 1.36
CA GLN A 105 -6.02 3.25 0.47
C GLN A 105 -7.33 2.97 1.23
N VAL A 106 -7.33 2.02 2.17
CA VAL A 106 -8.53 1.71 2.99
C VAL A 106 -8.95 2.93 3.80
N LEU A 107 -8.00 3.58 4.49
CA LEU A 107 -8.32 4.77 5.27
C LEU A 107 -8.76 5.96 4.40
N LEU A 108 -8.14 6.15 3.22
CA LEU A 108 -8.53 7.21 2.29
C LEU A 108 -9.94 7.00 1.73
N LYS A 109 -10.34 5.73 1.46
CA LYS A 109 -11.72 5.40 1.09
C LYS A 109 -12.70 5.69 2.23
N ALA A 110 -12.33 5.35 3.48
CA ALA A 110 -13.12 5.68 4.65
C ALA A 110 -13.27 7.19 4.86
N LEU A 111 -12.19 7.95 4.67
CA LEU A 111 -12.20 9.42 4.68
C LEU A 111 -13.17 9.97 3.64
N ASP A 112 -13.11 9.51 2.39
CA ASP A 112 -14.02 10.00 1.36
C ASP A 112 -15.49 9.67 1.67
N LYS A 113 -15.78 8.49 2.23
CA LYS A 113 -17.12 8.13 2.68
C LYS A 113 -17.61 9.09 3.77
N VAL A 114 -16.86 9.23 4.87
CA VAL A 114 -17.23 10.10 5.99
C VAL A 114 -17.37 11.56 5.54
N ARG A 115 -16.48 12.02 4.67
CA ARG A 115 -16.53 13.36 4.09
C ARG A 115 -17.80 13.57 3.26
N LYS A 116 -18.21 12.59 2.44
CA LYS A 116 -19.46 12.66 1.65
C LYS A 116 -20.67 12.72 2.56
N ASP A 117 -20.71 11.90 3.60
CA ASP A 117 -21.81 11.87 4.56
C ASP A 117 -21.93 13.22 5.29
N GLU A 118 -20.82 13.72 5.85
CA GLU A 118 -20.80 15.02 6.55
C GLU A 118 -21.03 16.21 5.61
N GLN A 119 -20.62 16.11 4.34
CA GLN A 119 -20.95 17.08 3.31
C GLN A 119 -22.46 17.15 3.08
N ASN A 120 -23.15 16.01 3.04
CA ASN A 120 -24.58 15.96 2.77
C ASN A 120 -25.42 16.56 3.92
N GLU A 121 -24.95 16.41 5.15
CA GLU A 121 -25.53 16.98 6.37
C GLU A 121 -25.27 18.49 6.52
N SER A 122 -24.22 19.02 5.90
CA SER A 122 -23.80 20.41 6.08
C SER A 122 -24.57 21.40 5.20
N ALA A 123 -24.85 22.60 5.71
CA ALA A 123 -25.34 23.73 4.92
C ALA A 123 -24.28 24.27 3.93
N ARG A 124 -22.99 24.01 4.15
CA ARG A 124 -21.85 24.53 3.36
C ARG A 124 -21.19 23.46 2.47
N LYS A 125 -22.01 22.66 1.78
CA LYS A 125 -21.59 21.48 0.98
C LYS A 125 -20.42 21.73 0.01
N LYS A 126 -20.37 22.92 -0.60
CA LYS A 126 -19.36 23.28 -1.62
C LYS A 126 -17.96 23.44 -1.04
N GLU A 127 -17.83 23.92 0.20
CA GLU A 127 -16.51 24.21 0.79
C GLU A 127 -15.71 22.93 1.06
N LEU A 128 -16.36 21.93 1.68
CA LEU A 128 -15.69 20.65 1.98
C LEU A 128 -15.30 19.90 0.70
N PHE A 129 -16.16 19.93 -0.33
CA PHE A 129 -15.86 19.32 -1.62
C PHE A 129 -14.67 20.00 -2.32
N ALA A 130 -14.64 21.33 -2.33
CA ALA A 130 -13.58 22.11 -2.97
C ALA A 130 -12.20 21.79 -2.37
N HIS A 131 -12.15 21.59 -1.05
CA HIS A 131 -10.90 21.36 -0.32
C HIS A 131 -10.62 19.88 0.01
N ARG A 132 -11.41 18.94 -0.52
CA ARG A 132 -11.28 17.49 -0.21
C ARG A 132 -9.87 16.93 -0.37
N ARG A 133 -9.09 17.49 -1.32
CA ARG A 133 -7.72 17.05 -1.58
C ARG A 133 -6.76 17.38 -0.44
N LEU A 134 -7.02 18.43 0.35
CA LEU A 134 -6.17 18.80 1.48
C LEU A 134 -6.09 17.68 2.52
N PHE A 135 -7.18 16.94 2.73
CA PHE A 135 -7.22 15.82 3.68
C PHE A 135 -6.43 14.58 3.22
N MET A 136 -5.91 14.57 1.98
CA MET A 136 -5.12 13.47 1.43
C MET A 136 -3.62 13.80 1.36
N VAL A 137 -3.22 15.04 1.65
CA VAL A 137 -1.82 15.46 1.59
C VAL A 137 -1.13 15.11 2.92
N PRO A 138 0.02 14.42 2.92
CA PRO A 138 0.78 14.17 4.14
C PRO A 138 1.25 15.49 4.80
N LYS A 139 1.32 15.54 6.14
CA LYS A 139 1.69 16.75 6.90
C LYS A 139 3.02 17.37 6.45
N GLY A 140 4.02 16.53 6.15
CA GLY A 140 5.34 16.97 5.71
C GLY A 140 5.35 17.63 4.33
N HIS A 141 4.30 17.45 3.54
CA HIS A 141 4.18 17.98 2.19
C HIS A 141 3.19 19.16 2.11
N MET A 142 2.65 19.60 3.24
CA MET A 142 1.71 20.73 3.29
C MET A 142 2.45 22.06 3.41
N THR A 143 2.00 23.06 2.65
CA THR A 143 2.37 24.46 2.90
C THR A 143 1.68 24.99 4.15
N ASP A 144 2.17 26.09 4.73
CA ASP A 144 1.56 26.70 5.91
C ASP A 144 0.10 27.11 5.67
N LYS A 145 -0.20 27.64 4.47
CA LYS A 145 -1.56 27.97 4.07
C LYS A 145 -2.47 26.72 4.05
N GLN A 146 -1.97 25.60 3.54
CA GLN A 146 -2.72 24.34 3.52
C GLN A 146 -2.93 23.79 4.94
N ARG A 147 -1.92 23.90 5.81
CA ARG A 147 -1.97 23.47 7.21
C ARG A 147 -3.02 24.26 8.01
N ILE A 148 -3.04 25.58 7.85
CA ILE A 148 -4.07 26.43 8.48
C ILE A 148 -5.45 26.05 7.96
N LYS A 149 -5.63 25.96 6.63
CA LYS A 149 -6.93 25.66 6.04
C LYS A 149 -7.47 24.28 6.43
N VAL A 150 -6.64 23.24 6.42
CA VAL A 150 -7.08 21.89 6.81
C VAL A 150 -7.40 21.82 8.31
N THR A 151 -6.73 22.62 9.14
CA THR A 151 -7.01 22.74 10.58
C THR A 151 -8.38 23.35 10.80
N ASP A 152 -8.69 24.46 10.13
CA ASP A 152 -10.00 25.12 10.23
C ASP A 152 -11.13 24.22 9.73
N LEU A 153 -10.92 23.58 8.57
CA LEU A 153 -11.88 22.61 8.05
C LEU A 153 -12.07 21.41 8.99
N SER A 154 -11.01 20.93 9.64
CA SER A 154 -11.11 19.82 10.60
C SER A 154 -11.87 20.20 11.88
N LYS A 155 -11.90 21.48 12.26
CA LYS A 155 -12.72 22.00 13.37
C LYS A 155 -14.19 22.11 12.97
N GLN A 156 -14.45 22.58 11.75
CA GLN A 156 -15.80 22.76 11.20
C GLN A 156 -16.48 21.42 10.86
N TYR A 157 -15.73 20.49 10.28
CA TYR A 157 -16.19 19.17 9.83
C TYR A 157 -15.56 18.09 10.72
N LYS A 158 -16.13 17.91 11.92
CA LYS A 158 -15.55 17.12 13.01
C LYS A 158 -15.39 15.64 12.64
N LYS A 159 -16.32 15.05 11.90
CA LYS A 159 -16.23 13.63 11.48
C LYS A 159 -15.08 13.44 10.51
N THR A 160 -15.00 14.28 9.47
CA THR A 160 -13.90 14.29 8.49
C THR A 160 -12.56 14.57 9.16
N GLY A 161 -12.51 15.58 10.04
CA GLY A 161 -11.33 15.94 10.80
C GLY A 161 -10.83 14.82 11.71
N ARG A 162 -11.74 14.01 12.29
CA ARG A 162 -11.37 12.82 13.08
C ARG A 162 -10.68 11.78 12.21
N VAL A 163 -11.26 11.41 11.07
CA VAL A 163 -10.65 10.42 10.15
C VAL A 163 -9.31 10.91 9.62
N PHE A 164 -9.21 12.21 9.30
CA PHE A 164 -7.96 12.82 8.88
C PHE A 164 -6.84 12.66 9.92
N ARG A 165 -7.13 12.85 11.21
CA ARG A 165 -6.14 12.61 12.28
C ARG A 165 -5.69 11.16 12.37
N ILE A 166 -6.58 10.20 12.11
CA ILE A 166 -6.24 8.77 12.06
C ILE A 166 -5.28 8.49 10.90
N ILE A 167 -5.56 9.03 9.71
CA ILE A 167 -4.65 8.92 8.55
C ILE A 167 -3.28 9.54 8.87
N GLN A 168 -3.28 10.69 9.54
CA GLN A 168 -2.04 11.34 9.95
C GLN A 168 -1.24 10.51 10.96
N ALA A 169 -1.90 9.88 11.93
CA ALA A 169 -1.25 8.97 12.87
C ALA A 169 -0.68 7.73 12.16
N LEU A 170 -1.36 7.21 11.13
CA LEU A 170 -0.83 6.15 10.28
C LEU A 170 0.42 6.60 9.49
N ASP A 171 0.40 7.83 8.96
CA ASP A 171 1.58 8.41 8.29
C ASP A 171 2.75 8.57 9.27
N ASP A 172 2.49 9.04 10.49
CA ASP A 172 3.49 9.17 11.56
C ASP A 172 4.05 7.78 11.97
N PHE A 173 3.22 6.73 12.01
CA PHE A 173 3.65 5.34 12.20
C PHE A 173 4.58 4.85 11.08
N TYR A 174 4.20 5.04 9.81
CA TYR A 174 5.04 4.61 8.68
C TYR A 174 6.31 5.44 8.47
N ALA A 175 6.38 6.63 9.06
CA ALA A 175 7.59 7.46 9.09
C ALA A 175 8.57 7.07 10.20
N SER A 176 8.19 6.14 11.09
CA SER A 176 9.02 5.72 12.22
C SER A 176 10.34 5.10 11.74
N THR A 177 11.42 5.45 12.42
CA THR A 177 12.80 5.02 12.09
C THR A 177 13.34 3.94 13.01
N SER A 178 12.58 3.59 14.06
CA SER A 178 12.92 2.53 15.01
C SER A 178 11.68 1.75 15.44
N MET A 179 11.88 0.52 15.92
CA MET A 179 10.80 -0.33 16.45
C MET A 179 10.09 0.31 17.65
N ASN A 180 10.85 0.98 18.54
CA ASN A 180 10.27 1.66 19.70
C ASN A 180 9.37 2.82 19.26
N GLU A 181 9.82 3.63 18.31
CA GLU A 181 9.02 4.72 17.74
C GLU A 181 7.74 4.16 17.08
N ALA A 182 7.89 3.11 16.26
CA ALA A 182 6.77 2.47 15.58
C ALA A 182 5.74 1.92 16.59
N GLN A 183 6.18 1.28 17.68
CA GLN A 183 5.28 0.80 18.73
C GLN A 183 4.52 1.95 19.41
N VAL A 184 5.19 3.07 19.70
CA VAL A 184 4.55 4.25 20.30
C VAL A 184 3.51 4.84 19.37
N GLN A 185 3.82 4.99 18.06
CA GLN A 185 2.87 5.52 17.10
C GLN A 185 1.70 4.57 16.84
N LEU A 186 1.95 3.25 16.81
CA LEU A 186 0.90 2.24 16.68
C LEU A 186 -0.07 2.28 17.86
N ASN A 187 0.43 2.40 19.09
CA ASN A 187 -0.42 2.51 20.27
C ASN A 187 -1.33 3.75 20.21
N LYS A 188 -0.82 4.88 19.73
CA LYS A 188 -1.61 6.11 19.53
C LYS A 188 -2.67 5.97 18.44
N LEU A 189 -2.41 5.15 17.42
CA LEU A 189 -3.36 4.89 16.33
C LEU A 189 -4.53 4.01 16.82
N CYS A 190 -4.28 3.10 17.76
CA CYS A 190 -5.25 2.12 18.26
C CYS A 190 -6.01 2.57 19.52
N SER A 191 -5.58 3.63 20.20
CA SER A 191 -6.26 4.25 21.36
C SER A 191 -7.36 5.23 20.95
#